data_AF-A0A0K9F175-F1
#
_entry.id   AF-A0A0K9F175-F1
#
_cell.length_a   1.000
_cell.length_b   1.000
_cell.length_c   1.000
_cell.angle_alpha   90.00
_cell.angle_beta   90.00
_cell.angle_gamma   90.00
#
_symmetry.space_group_name_H-M   'P 1'
#
loop_
_entity.id
_entity.type
_entity.pdbx_description
1 polymer ?
#
loop_
_entity_poly.entity_id
_entity_poly.type
_entity_poly.pdbx_seq_one_letter_code
_entity_poly.pdbx_strand_id
1 'polypeptide(L)'
;MYSGNQASYHNLSENMKQKLEELKTSIVNDLTTGGSDKALSAESGKELKSLVDEKANGKDLESLQTEVTEHLVDNISHTEWIETVGGTANALTATIAGITSYKNGLGVSFPVKSNSTAAMTLNINGLGAIPIKKANGTPFSNGITNGVYTVRYRDGAFILQGESEVEIGRQIIVPGTTNKAVSAGLHDGTGYVEGSPNLIASNIKVGINMFGVVGTLKDVSSNNLVFSEHSIRPSDRNPNPQVITQ
;
A
#
# COMPACT_ATOMS: atom_id res chain seq x y z
N MET A 1 85.96 -18.20 64.96
CA MET A 1 85.98 -17.70 63.57
C MET A 1 84.63 -17.84 62.83
N TYR A 2 83.51 -18.16 63.51
CA TYR A 2 82.20 -18.38 62.84
C TYR A 2 81.18 -17.22 62.98
N SER A 3 81.45 -16.18 63.79
CA SER A 3 80.47 -15.13 64.11
C SER A 3 80.37 -14.00 63.07
N GLY A 4 81.47 -13.64 62.40
CA GLY A 4 81.48 -12.59 61.38
C GLY A 4 80.69 -12.95 60.12
N ASN A 5 80.69 -14.23 59.75
CA ASN A 5 79.89 -14.74 58.64
C ASN A 5 78.40 -14.73 58.97
N GLN A 6 78.00 -15.17 60.18
CA GLN A 6 76.60 -15.21 60.62
C GLN A 6 75.93 -13.82 60.59
N ALA A 7 76.62 -12.78 61.06
CA ALA A 7 76.12 -11.41 61.02
C ALA A 7 76.00 -10.85 59.58
N SER A 8 76.93 -11.21 58.69
CA SER A 8 76.87 -10.82 57.28
C SER A 8 75.71 -11.47 56.55
N TYR A 9 75.47 -12.77 56.77
CA TYR A 9 74.32 -13.49 56.21
C TYR A 9 72.99 -12.95 56.73
N HIS A 10 72.92 -12.59 58.01
CA HIS A 10 71.74 -11.97 58.60
C HIS A 10 71.41 -10.62 57.92
N ASN A 11 72.39 -9.75 57.74
CA ASN A 11 72.19 -8.46 57.09
C ASN A 11 71.80 -8.59 55.61
N LEU A 12 72.36 -9.58 54.90
CA LEU A 12 71.97 -9.87 53.53
C LEU A 12 70.52 -10.35 53.44
N SER A 13 70.10 -11.24 54.35
CA SER A 13 68.73 -11.73 54.45
C SER A 13 67.74 -10.58 54.67
N GLU A 14 68.00 -9.69 55.62
CA GLU A 14 67.10 -8.56 55.91
C GLU A 14 67.02 -7.57 54.73
N ASN A 15 68.15 -7.27 54.08
CA ASN A 15 68.15 -6.43 52.88
C ASN A 15 67.37 -7.05 51.71
N MET A 16 67.45 -8.38 51.53
CA MET A 16 66.67 -9.08 50.50
C MET A 16 65.17 -9.06 50.81
N LYS A 17 64.77 -9.24 52.07
CA LYS A 17 63.36 -9.14 52.49
C LYS A 17 62.81 -7.75 52.27
N GLN A 18 63.56 -6.71 52.61
CA GLN A 18 63.14 -5.33 52.41
C GLN A 18 62.92 -5.01 50.92
N LYS A 19 63.88 -5.37 50.06
CA LYS A 19 63.74 -5.19 48.61
C LYS A 19 62.55 -5.97 48.03
N LEU A 20 62.23 -7.14 48.58
CA LEU A 20 61.08 -7.93 48.16
C LEU A 20 59.75 -7.23 48.50
N GLU A 21 59.64 -6.61 49.67
CA GLU A 21 58.44 -5.85 50.05
C GLU A 21 58.30 -4.55 49.24
N GLU A 22 59.41 -3.84 48.98
CA GLU A 22 59.41 -2.69 48.07
C GLU A 22 58.92 -3.09 46.67
N LEU A 23 59.37 -4.23 46.15
CA LEU A 23 58.94 -4.74 44.84
C LEU A 23 57.44 -5.08 44.79
N LYS A 24 56.89 -5.68 45.85
CA LYS A 24 55.45 -6.00 45.94
C LYS A 24 54.55 -4.76 45.93
N THR A 25 55.02 -3.65 46.51
CA THR A 25 54.24 -2.40 46.52
C THR A 25 54.35 -1.60 45.22
N SER A 26 55.36 -1.90 44.39
CA SER A 26 55.60 -1.26 43.10
C SER A 26 54.79 -1.90 41.96
N ILE A 27 54.47 -3.20 42.07
CA ILE A 27 53.64 -3.95 41.11
C ILE A 27 52.21 -4.08 41.66
N VAL A 28 51.22 -3.60 40.91
CA VAL A 28 49.81 -3.68 41.30
C VAL A 28 49.12 -4.84 40.60
N ASN A 29 48.27 -5.58 41.32
CA ASN A 29 47.52 -6.73 40.81
C ASN A 29 45.99 -6.50 40.77
N ASP A 30 45.56 -5.25 40.71
CA ASP A 30 44.17 -4.84 40.59
C ASP A 30 44.07 -3.54 39.76
N LEU A 31 42.84 -3.17 39.37
CA LEU A 31 42.54 -2.01 38.52
C LEU A 31 42.02 -0.79 39.30
N THR A 32 42.03 -0.86 40.64
CA THR A 32 41.39 0.10 41.54
C THR A 32 42.37 0.81 42.47
N THR A 33 43.59 0.29 42.60
CA THR A 33 44.67 0.84 43.41
C THR A 33 45.86 1.24 42.53
N GLY A 34 46.57 2.32 42.87
CA GLY A 34 47.75 2.81 42.14
C GLY A 34 47.60 4.18 41.46
N GLY A 35 48.67 4.62 40.79
CA GLY A 35 48.85 5.93 40.14
C GLY A 35 49.93 5.87 39.04
N SER A 36 50.37 7.01 38.48
CA SER A 36 51.33 7.06 37.34
C SER A 36 52.66 6.35 37.57
N ASP A 37 53.00 6.07 38.83
CA ASP A 37 54.33 5.62 39.24
C ASP A 37 54.38 4.13 39.61
N LYS A 38 53.25 3.40 39.46
CA LYS A 38 53.19 1.95 39.75
C LYS A 38 53.05 1.14 38.47
N ALA A 39 53.81 0.04 38.39
CA ALA A 39 53.74 -0.89 37.26
C ALA A 39 52.55 -1.84 37.42
N LEU A 40 51.85 -2.12 36.33
CA LEU A 40 50.80 -3.14 36.30
C LEU A 40 51.45 -4.54 36.28
N SER A 41 50.85 -5.51 36.98
CA SER A 41 51.26 -6.90 36.85
C SER A 41 51.05 -7.41 35.42
N ALA A 42 51.88 -8.35 34.98
CA ALA A 42 51.73 -8.97 33.67
C ALA A 42 50.40 -9.74 33.54
N GLU A 43 49.84 -10.24 34.64
CA GLU A 43 48.58 -10.99 34.64
C GLU A 43 47.37 -10.06 34.44
N SER A 44 47.28 -8.98 35.23
CA SER A 44 46.24 -7.96 35.04
C SER A 44 46.37 -7.25 33.69
N GLY A 45 47.59 -7.10 33.16
CA GLY A 45 47.83 -6.59 31.81
C GLY A 45 47.27 -7.50 30.71
N LYS A 46 47.33 -8.83 30.88
CA LYS A 46 46.71 -9.79 29.95
C LYS A 46 45.20 -9.75 30.02
N GLU A 47 44.62 -9.64 31.21
CA GLU A 47 43.16 -9.53 31.38
C GLU A 47 42.61 -8.26 30.74
N LEU A 48 43.26 -7.12 30.98
CA LEU A 48 42.93 -5.86 30.29
C LEU A 48 43.08 -5.99 28.78
N LYS A 49 44.15 -6.65 28.31
CA LYS A 49 44.35 -6.89 26.88
C LYS A 49 43.19 -7.72 26.30
N SER A 50 42.75 -8.77 27.00
CA SER A 50 41.60 -9.59 26.59
C SER A 50 40.32 -8.76 26.52
N LEU A 51 40.02 -7.96 27.54
CA LEU A 51 38.83 -7.11 27.58
C LEU A 51 38.85 -6.03 26.49
N VAL A 52 40.02 -5.44 26.23
CA VAL A 52 40.20 -4.44 25.17
C VAL A 52 40.05 -5.10 23.80
N ASP A 53 40.65 -6.26 23.57
CA ASP A 53 40.52 -7.00 22.31
C ASP A 53 39.05 -7.44 22.09
N GLU A 54 38.34 -7.87 23.14
CA GLU A 54 36.93 -8.27 23.07
C GLU A 54 35.97 -7.09 22.85
N LYS A 55 36.21 -5.93 23.48
CA LYS A 55 35.39 -4.72 23.30
C LYS A 55 35.72 -3.94 22.03
N ALA A 56 36.98 -3.88 21.61
CA ALA A 56 37.41 -3.15 20.42
C ALA A 56 36.98 -3.86 19.12
N ASN A 57 36.83 -5.19 19.18
CA ASN A 57 36.28 -6.01 18.10
C ASN A 57 34.85 -6.47 18.42
N GLY A 58 34.12 -5.71 19.24
CA GLY A 58 32.82 -6.12 19.76
C GLY A 58 31.97 -6.70 18.65
N LYS A 59 31.68 -8.00 18.72
CA LYS A 59 30.90 -8.76 17.72
C LYS A 59 29.62 -8.03 17.33
N ASP A 60 29.09 -7.24 18.25
CA ASP A 60 27.92 -6.39 18.08
C ASP A 60 28.13 -5.30 17.03
N LEU A 61 29.31 -4.67 16.95
CA LEU A 61 29.60 -3.63 15.95
C LEU A 61 29.77 -4.23 14.56
N GLU A 62 30.44 -5.37 14.45
CA GLU A 62 30.56 -6.11 13.18
C GLU A 62 29.18 -6.63 12.71
N SER A 63 28.34 -7.10 13.65
CA SER A 63 26.96 -7.49 13.37
C SER A 63 26.12 -6.30 12.91
N LEU A 64 26.18 -5.17 13.61
CA LEU A 64 25.46 -3.95 13.22
C LEU A 64 25.94 -3.42 11.86
N GLN A 65 27.24 -3.51 11.57
CA GLN A 65 27.77 -3.14 10.27
C GLN A 65 27.26 -4.06 9.16
N THR A 66 27.11 -5.36 9.46
CA THR A 66 26.51 -6.33 8.56
C THR A 66 25.03 -6.01 8.34
N GLU A 67 24.25 -5.83 9.39
CA GLU A 67 22.81 -5.50 9.33
C GLU A 67 22.55 -4.21 8.55
N VAL A 68 23.33 -3.14 8.79
CA VAL A 68 23.21 -1.88 8.04
C VAL A 68 23.55 -2.09 6.57
N THR A 69 24.57 -2.89 6.26
CA THR A 69 24.95 -3.17 4.86
C THR A 69 23.86 -3.97 4.15
N GLU A 70 23.27 -4.96 4.82
CA GLU A 70 22.14 -5.75 4.29
C GLU A 70 20.90 -4.88 4.10
N HIS A 71 20.62 -3.98 5.04
CA HIS A 71 19.49 -3.06 4.97
C HIS A 71 19.65 -2.01 3.86
N LEU A 72 20.87 -1.50 3.62
CA LEU A 72 21.15 -0.55 2.53
C LEU A 72 20.89 -1.13 1.14
N VAL A 73 20.90 -2.45 0.99
CA VAL A 73 20.57 -3.14 -0.27
C VAL A 73 19.19 -3.79 -0.24
N ASP A 74 18.42 -3.60 0.83
CA ASP A 74 17.06 -4.12 0.98
C ASP A 74 16.08 -3.29 0.15
N ASN A 75 15.97 -3.67 -1.12
CA ASN A 75 15.04 -3.08 -2.06
C ASN A 75 13.68 -3.80 -2.07
N ILE A 76 13.43 -4.76 -1.18
CA ILE A 76 12.20 -5.57 -1.15
C ILE A 76 11.25 -5.08 -0.05
N SER A 77 11.76 -4.85 1.16
CA SER A 77 10.94 -4.34 2.25
C SER A 77 10.65 -2.84 2.07
N HIS A 78 11.61 -2.10 1.51
CA HIS A 78 11.50 -0.67 1.26
C HIS A 78 10.81 -0.35 -0.06
N THR A 79 10.31 0.88 -0.15
CA THR A 79 9.84 1.46 -1.40
C THR A 79 10.74 2.65 -1.72
N GLU A 80 11.64 2.46 -2.68
CA GLU A 80 12.63 3.47 -3.03
C GLU A 80 11.99 4.64 -3.78
N TRP A 81 12.33 5.88 -3.39
CA TRP A 81 11.90 7.08 -4.10
C TRP A 81 12.82 7.38 -5.27
N ILE A 82 12.26 7.48 -6.48
CA ILE A 82 12.98 7.86 -7.70
C ILE A 82 12.71 9.34 -7.98
N GLU A 83 13.66 10.20 -7.62
CA GLU A 83 13.56 11.65 -7.83
C GLU A 83 13.46 12.02 -9.32
N THR A 84 14.28 11.39 -10.17
CA THR A 84 14.34 11.70 -11.60
C THR A 84 14.04 10.48 -12.44
N VAL A 85 12.89 10.52 -13.14
CA VAL A 85 12.52 9.54 -14.15
C VAL A 85 12.89 10.06 -15.55
N GLY A 86 13.64 9.25 -16.28
CA GLY A 86 14.02 9.49 -17.68
C GLY A 86 13.07 8.83 -18.67
N GLY A 87 13.45 8.85 -19.94
CA GLY A 87 12.70 8.20 -21.02
C GLY A 87 11.53 9.03 -21.56
N THR A 88 10.52 8.34 -22.08
CA THR A 88 9.28 8.95 -22.64
C THR A 88 8.10 8.75 -21.70
N ALA A 89 6.97 9.42 -21.95
CA ALA A 89 5.75 9.25 -21.14
C ALA A 89 5.28 7.79 -21.00
N ASN A 90 5.59 6.92 -21.96
CA ASN A 90 5.16 5.52 -21.98
C ASN A 90 6.32 4.52 -21.74
N ALA A 91 7.57 4.97 -21.83
CA ALA A 91 8.74 4.14 -21.61
C ALA A 91 9.69 4.84 -20.65
N LEU A 92 9.42 4.66 -19.36
CA LEU A 92 10.15 5.28 -18.26
C LEU A 92 11.48 4.56 -18.03
N THR A 93 12.49 5.33 -17.65
CA THR A 93 13.78 4.79 -17.23
C THR A 93 14.18 5.36 -15.87
N ALA A 94 14.89 4.57 -15.07
CA ALA A 94 15.43 4.99 -13.78
C ALA A 94 16.78 4.30 -13.51
N THR A 95 17.59 4.92 -12.66
CA THR A 95 18.84 4.36 -12.18
C THR A 95 18.79 4.30 -10.66
N ILE A 96 18.93 3.09 -10.10
CA ILE A 96 18.85 2.83 -8.66
C ILE A 96 20.04 1.96 -8.26
N ALA A 97 20.81 2.37 -7.26
CA ALA A 97 21.97 1.61 -6.81
C ALA A 97 21.57 0.22 -6.27
N GLY A 98 22.40 -0.80 -6.50
CA GLY A 98 22.21 -2.15 -5.94
C GLY A 98 21.21 -3.06 -6.66
N ILE A 99 20.39 -2.56 -7.59
CA ILE A 99 19.45 -3.39 -8.36
C ILE A 99 20.17 -4.03 -9.56
N THR A 100 20.38 -5.34 -9.51
CA THR A 100 21.00 -6.14 -10.59
C THR A 100 20.02 -7.08 -11.30
N SER A 101 18.84 -7.28 -10.72
CA SER A 101 17.75 -8.11 -11.28
C SER A 101 16.42 -7.70 -10.64
N TYR A 102 15.32 -7.94 -11.34
CA TYR A 102 13.99 -7.74 -10.78
C TYR A 102 13.62 -8.91 -9.86
N LYS A 103 13.36 -8.63 -8.59
CA LYS A 103 12.91 -9.61 -7.60
C LYS A 103 11.49 -9.31 -7.16
N ASN A 104 10.69 -10.37 -6.94
CA ASN A 104 9.34 -10.22 -6.41
C ASN A 104 9.35 -9.40 -5.12
N GLY A 105 8.47 -8.41 -5.05
CA GLY A 105 8.36 -7.49 -3.92
C GLY A 105 9.10 -6.17 -4.09
N LEU A 106 10.05 -6.05 -5.05
CA LEU A 106 10.78 -4.80 -5.32
C LEU A 106 9.80 -3.63 -5.47
N GLY A 107 9.90 -2.64 -4.57
CA GLY A 107 9.00 -1.49 -4.52
C GLY A 107 9.70 -0.20 -4.91
N VAL A 108 9.06 0.60 -5.76
CA VAL A 108 9.53 1.94 -6.11
C VAL A 108 8.38 2.94 -6.20
N SER A 109 8.66 4.20 -5.88
CA SER A 109 7.74 5.33 -6.03
C SER A 109 8.39 6.38 -6.92
N PHE A 110 7.62 6.98 -7.82
CA PHE A 110 8.16 7.94 -8.78
C PHE A 110 7.10 8.93 -9.29
N PRO A 111 7.50 10.16 -9.66
CA PRO A 111 6.64 11.09 -10.38
C PRO A 111 6.63 10.80 -11.88
N VAL A 112 5.48 10.93 -12.53
CA VAL A 112 5.37 10.90 -13.99
C VAL A 112 5.64 12.30 -14.56
N LYS A 113 6.55 12.40 -15.53
CA LYS A 113 7.00 13.70 -16.09
C LYS A 113 6.08 14.27 -17.18
N SER A 114 5.25 13.43 -17.79
CA SER A 114 4.36 13.82 -18.89
C SER A 114 3.19 12.86 -18.97
N ASN A 115 2.03 13.36 -19.41
CA ASN A 115 0.83 12.54 -19.54
C ASN A 115 1.07 11.36 -20.48
N SER A 116 0.80 10.16 -20.00
CA SER A 116 0.84 8.92 -20.78
C SER A 116 -0.49 8.71 -21.52
N THR A 117 -0.40 8.17 -22.73
CA THR A 117 -1.55 7.83 -23.59
C THR A 117 -1.53 6.39 -24.08
N ALA A 118 -0.51 5.62 -23.70
CA ALA A 118 -0.32 4.22 -24.08
C ALA A 118 0.25 3.43 -22.91
N ALA A 119 0.29 2.10 -23.02
CA ALA A 119 0.82 1.24 -21.96
C ALA A 119 2.22 1.67 -21.50
N MET A 120 2.39 1.84 -20.19
CA MET A 120 3.63 2.31 -19.59
C MET A 120 4.54 1.14 -19.22
N THR A 121 5.85 1.34 -19.37
CA THR A 121 6.89 0.44 -18.87
C THR A 121 7.90 1.19 -18.01
N LEU A 122 8.55 0.48 -17.09
CA LEU A 122 9.71 0.99 -16.34
C LEU A 122 10.92 0.10 -16.60
N ASN A 123 12.05 0.72 -16.97
CA ASN A 123 13.35 0.05 -17.10
C ASN A 123 14.32 0.62 -16.06
N ILE A 124 14.64 -0.17 -15.05
CA ILE A 124 15.62 0.17 -14.01
C ILE A 124 16.98 -0.35 -14.43
N ASN A 125 18.01 0.50 -14.37
CA ASN A 125 19.41 0.17 -14.64
C ASN A 125 19.69 -0.49 -16.00
N GLY A 126 18.78 -0.35 -16.98
CA GLY A 126 18.92 -1.01 -18.27
C GLY A 126 18.71 -2.52 -18.25
N LEU A 127 18.14 -3.09 -17.16
CA LEU A 127 17.89 -4.53 -17.02
C LEU A 127 16.80 -5.08 -17.94
N GLY A 128 16.05 -4.18 -18.60
CA GLY A 128 14.96 -4.50 -19.50
C GLY A 128 13.69 -3.76 -19.09
N ALA A 129 12.89 -3.36 -20.07
CA ALA A 129 11.63 -2.68 -19.83
C ALA A 129 10.57 -3.66 -19.30
N ILE A 130 10.04 -3.38 -18.12
CA ILE A 130 8.98 -4.18 -17.49
C ILE A 130 7.66 -3.41 -17.59
N PRO A 131 6.55 -4.06 -17.99
CA PRO A 131 5.25 -3.40 -18.08
C PRO A 131 4.74 -2.99 -16.69
N ILE A 132 4.15 -1.80 -16.61
CA ILE A 132 3.38 -1.37 -15.45
C ILE A 132 1.93 -1.76 -15.69
N LYS A 133 1.36 -2.52 -14.75
CA LYS A 133 -0.02 -3.02 -14.79
C LYS A 133 -0.78 -2.57 -13.56
N LYS A 134 -2.10 -2.47 -13.73
CA LYS A 134 -3.05 -2.41 -12.62
C LYS A 134 -3.16 -3.77 -11.92
N ALA A 135 -3.75 -3.82 -10.73
CA ALA A 135 -3.89 -5.08 -9.99
C ALA A 135 -4.78 -6.10 -10.74
N ASN A 136 -5.71 -5.61 -11.57
CA ASN A 136 -6.53 -6.44 -12.45
C ASN A 136 -5.79 -6.98 -13.70
N GLY A 137 -4.48 -6.71 -13.84
CA GLY A 137 -3.65 -7.20 -14.93
C GLY A 137 -3.70 -6.37 -16.22
N THR A 138 -4.56 -5.36 -16.30
CA THR A 138 -4.60 -4.44 -17.46
C THR A 138 -3.39 -3.49 -17.46
N PRO A 139 -2.92 -3.02 -18.63
CA PRO A 139 -1.84 -2.05 -18.68
C PRO A 139 -2.21 -0.73 -17.99
N PHE A 140 -1.26 -0.14 -17.28
CA PHE A 140 -1.37 1.24 -16.82
C PHE A 140 -0.96 2.18 -17.97
N SER A 141 -1.86 3.05 -18.41
CA SER A 141 -1.67 3.85 -19.65
C SER A 141 -2.09 5.32 -19.53
N ASN A 142 -2.35 5.77 -18.31
CA ASN A 142 -2.96 7.07 -18.03
C ASN A 142 -2.23 7.80 -16.89
N GLY A 143 -0.91 7.60 -16.76
CA GLY A 143 -0.07 8.38 -15.86
C GLY A 143 -0.19 9.87 -16.15
N ILE A 144 -0.42 10.68 -15.12
CA ILE A 144 -0.61 12.12 -15.22
C ILE A 144 0.68 12.83 -14.77
N THR A 145 1.02 13.92 -15.44
CA THR A 145 2.15 14.77 -15.09
C THR A 145 2.10 15.18 -13.62
N ASN A 146 3.22 15.03 -12.91
CA ASN A 146 3.37 15.22 -11.46
C ASN A 146 2.55 14.26 -10.57
N GLY A 147 1.82 13.31 -11.16
CA GLY A 147 1.24 12.21 -10.42
C GLY A 147 2.35 11.33 -9.85
N VAL A 148 2.26 11.02 -8.56
CA VAL A 148 3.16 10.10 -7.87
C VAL A 148 2.53 8.72 -7.86
N TYR A 149 3.29 7.73 -8.33
CA TYR A 149 2.83 6.36 -8.42
C TYR A 149 3.81 5.45 -7.70
N THR A 150 3.26 4.53 -6.91
CA THR A 150 4.02 3.46 -6.27
C THR A 150 3.72 2.16 -7.01
N VAL A 151 4.76 1.39 -7.33
CA VAL A 151 4.61 0.09 -7.99
C VAL A 151 5.42 -0.97 -7.25
N ARG A 152 4.96 -2.23 -7.30
CA ARG A 152 5.72 -3.39 -6.80
C ARG A 152 5.90 -4.44 -7.88
N TYR A 153 7.13 -4.89 -8.08
CA TYR A 153 7.41 -5.95 -9.04
C TYR A 153 6.84 -7.29 -8.55
N ARG A 154 6.10 -7.97 -9.43
CA ARG A 154 5.62 -9.34 -9.23
C ARG A 154 5.49 -10.02 -10.58
N ASP A 155 6.15 -11.16 -10.73
CA ASP A 155 5.94 -12.09 -11.85
C ASP A 155 5.97 -11.42 -13.24
N GLY A 156 7.04 -10.68 -13.53
CA GLY A 156 7.26 -10.06 -14.84
C GLY A 156 6.51 -8.74 -15.09
N ALA A 157 5.84 -8.17 -14.08
CA ALA A 157 5.20 -6.85 -14.19
C ALA A 157 5.41 -6.01 -12.91
N PHE A 158 5.40 -4.69 -13.08
CA PHE A 158 5.26 -3.74 -11.98
C PHE A 158 3.77 -3.50 -11.72
N ILE A 159 3.28 -3.88 -10.54
CA ILE A 159 1.88 -3.73 -10.15
C ILE A 159 1.69 -2.40 -9.44
N LEU A 160 0.84 -1.54 -10.01
CA LEU A 160 0.45 -0.27 -9.43
C LEU A 160 -0.19 -0.46 -8.05
N GLN A 161 0.23 0.35 -7.08
CA GLN A 161 -0.27 0.36 -5.71
C GLN A 161 -1.17 1.58 -5.50
N GLY A 162 -2.18 1.44 -4.65
CA GLY A 162 -3.10 2.54 -4.33
C GLY A 162 -3.94 2.99 -5.53
N GLU A 163 -4.21 2.08 -6.47
CA GLU A 163 -5.16 2.37 -7.54
C GLU A 163 -6.55 2.58 -6.94
N SER A 164 -7.15 3.72 -7.26
CA SER A 164 -8.59 3.91 -7.15
C SER A 164 -9.13 3.93 -8.57
N GLU A 165 -10.30 3.33 -8.77
CA GLU A 165 -11.02 3.51 -10.02
C GLU A 165 -11.37 5.00 -10.19
N VAL A 166 -11.48 5.44 -11.45
CA VAL A 166 -11.77 6.84 -11.76
C VAL A 166 -13.18 7.16 -11.28
N GLU A 167 -13.31 8.14 -10.39
CA GLU A 167 -14.61 8.74 -10.09
C GLU A 167 -15.07 9.54 -11.32
N ILE A 168 -16.21 9.18 -11.91
CA ILE A 168 -16.78 9.86 -13.09
C ILE A 168 -17.58 11.13 -12.74
N GLY A 169 -17.57 11.54 -11.48
CA GLY A 169 -18.36 12.64 -10.96
C GLY A 169 -19.88 12.36 -11.04
N ARG A 170 -20.68 13.43 -10.91
CA ARG A 170 -22.14 13.33 -10.89
C ARG A 170 -22.69 12.96 -12.27
N GLN A 171 -23.32 11.80 -12.36
CA GLN A 171 -24.11 11.40 -13.52
C GLN A 171 -25.62 11.59 -13.25
N ILE A 172 -26.30 12.38 -14.09
CA ILE A 172 -27.76 12.50 -14.08
C ILE A 172 -28.32 11.54 -15.12
N ILE A 173 -29.08 10.53 -14.68
CA ILE A 173 -29.71 9.54 -15.56
C ILE A 173 -31.23 9.76 -15.52
N VAL A 174 -31.83 10.03 -16.68
CA VAL A 174 -33.28 10.24 -16.82
C VAL A 174 -33.92 8.97 -17.40
N PRO A 175 -34.92 8.36 -16.73
CA PRO A 175 -35.63 7.19 -17.24
C PRO A 175 -36.24 7.41 -18.63
N GLY A 176 -36.41 6.32 -19.38
CA GLY A 176 -36.96 6.35 -20.75
C GLY A 176 -37.69 5.07 -21.11
N THR A 177 -38.05 4.93 -22.38
CA THR A 177 -38.65 3.70 -22.91
C THR A 177 -37.65 2.56 -23.08
N THR A 178 -36.35 2.85 -22.97
CA THR A 178 -35.25 1.90 -23.07
C THR A 178 -34.27 2.07 -21.92
N ASN A 179 -33.53 1.00 -21.62
CA ASN A 179 -32.53 0.99 -20.55
C ASN A 179 -31.52 2.14 -20.71
N LYS A 180 -31.15 2.77 -19.61
CA LYS A 180 -30.14 3.83 -19.55
C LYS A 180 -28.92 3.31 -18.80
N ALA A 181 -27.81 3.13 -19.52
CA ALA A 181 -26.58 2.63 -18.94
C ALA A 181 -26.04 3.57 -17.84
N VAL A 182 -25.44 2.99 -16.80
CA VAL A 182 -24.60 3.71 -15.83
C VAL A 182 -23.16 3.60 -16.32
N SER A 183 -22.45 4.71 -16.45
CA SER A 183 -21.09 4.71 -17.03
C SER A 183 -20.05 4.15 -16.06
N ALA A 184 -19.16 3.28 -16.54
CA ALA A 184 -18.08 2.73 -15.72
C ALA A 184 -17.29 3.82 -14.97
N GLY A 185 -17.01 3.55 -13.69
CA GLY A 185 -16.28 4.42 -12.75
C GLY A 185 -15.83 3.57 -11.57
N LEU A 186 -16.28 3.89 -10.34
CA LEU A 186 -16.20 2.97 -9.18
C LEU A 186 -17.04 1.69 -9.31
N HIS A 187 -17.78 1.56 -10.41
CA HIS A 187 -18.56 0.39 -10.76
C HIS A 187 -18.17 -0.04 -12.17
N ASP A 188 -18.38 -1.31 -12.50
CA ASP A 188 -17.94 -1.94 -13.74
C ASP A 188 -18.68 -1.45 -15.02
N GLY A 189 -19.63 -0.53 -14.87
CA GLY A 189 -20.42 0.04 -15.96
C GLY A 189 -21.43 -0.90 -16.60
N THR A 190 -21.70 -2.06 -15.98
CA THR A 190 -22.68 -3.03 -16.50
C THR A 190 -24.10 -2.74 -16.01
N GLY A 191 -24.25 -1.91 -14.97
CA GLY A 191 -25.54 -1.48 -14.44
C GLY A 191 -26.31 -0.54 -15.38
N TYR A 192 -27.63 -0.50 -15.21
CA TYR A 192 -28.51 0.41 -15.95
C TYR A 192 -29.78 0.75 -15.16
N VAL A 193 -30.37 1.91 -15.45
CA VAL A 193 -31.77 2.22 -15.10
C VAL A 193 -32.67 1.55 -16.12
N GLU A 194 -33.54 0.64 -15.69
CA GLU A 194 -34.42 -0.09 -16.57
C GLU A 194 -35.41 0.84 -17.29
N GLY A 195 -35.56 0.64 -18.59
CA GLY A 195 -36.52 1.37 -19.41
C GLY A 195 -37.89 0.72 -19.36
N SER A 196 -38.94 1.52 -19.44
CA SER A 196 -40.30 1.01 -19.53
C SER A 196 -40.93 1.39 -20.86
N PRO A 197 -41.28 0.44 -21.73
CA PRO A 197 -42.01 0.71 -22.97
C PRO A 197 -43.32 1.49 -22.72
N ASN A 198 -43.85 1.44 -21.50
CA ASN A 198 -45.05 2.16 -21.09
C ASN A 198 -44.83 3.63 -20.76
N LEU A 199 -43.59 4.14 -20.73
CA LEU A 199 -43.29 5.57 -20.56
C LEU A 199 -43.48 6.33 -21.88
N ILE A 200 -44.71 6.31 -22.39
CA ILE A 200 -45.14 6.98 -23.61
C ILE A 200 -46.30 7.92 -23.33
N ALA A 201 -46.46 8.95 -24.16
CA ALA A 201 -47.45 9.99 -23.95
C ALA A 201 -48.88 9.46 -23.78
N SER A 202 -49.26 8.44 -24.55
CA SER A 202 -50.61 7.84 -24.50
C SER A 202 -50.94 7.13 -23.20
N ASN A 203 -49.93 6.80 -22.38
CA ASN A 203 -50.12 6.16 -21.08
C ASN A 203 -50.10 7.16 -19.92
N ILE A 204 -49.71 8.42 -20.20
CA ILE A 204 -49.57 9.48 -19.20
C ILE A 204 -50.74 10.45 -19.35
N LYS A 205 -51.37 10.81 -18.23
CA LYS A 205 -52.50 11.75 -18.20
C LYS A 205 -52.16 13.05 -18.92
N VAL A 206 -53.13 13.55 -19.69
CA VAL A 206 -53.00 14.78 -20.48
C VAL A 206 -52.44 15.94 -19.64
N GLY A 207 -51.39 16.58 -20.15
CA GLY A 207 -50.74 17.73 -19.51
C GLY A 207 -49.73 17.41 -18.39
N ILE A 208 -49.62 16.15 -17.97
CA ILE A 208 -48.58 15.73 -17.00
C ILE A 208 -47.28 15.47 -17.75
N ASN A 209 -46.17 16.01 -17.24
CA ASN A 209 -44.82 15.71 -17.71
C ASN A 209 -44.19 14.66 -16.78
N MET A 210 -43.87 13.48 -17.32
CA MET A 210 -43.04 12.48 -16.64
C MET A 210 -41.74 12.30 -17.41
N PHE A 211 -40.63 12.75 -16.81
CA PHE A 211 -39.28 12.60 -17.37
C PHE A 211 -39.10 13.16 -18.79
N GLY A 212 -39.83 14.24 -19.13
CA GLY A 212 -39.81 14.87 -20.46
C GLY A 212 -40.91 14.38 -21.40
N VAL A 213 -41.65 13.32 -21.04
CA VAL A 213 -42.78 12.82 -21.84
C VAL A 213 -44.06 13.51 -21.36
N VAL A 214 -44.63 14.36 -22.20
CA VAL A 214 -45.90 15.05 -21.93
C VAL A 214 -47.07 14.13 -22.30
N GLY A 215 -47.96 13.89 -21.34
CA GLY A 215 -49.08 12.99 -21.50
C GLY A 215 -50.15 13.48 -22.47
N THR A 216 -50.80 12.51 -23.11
CA THR A 216 -51.93 12.68 -24.04
C THR A 216 -53.12 11.81 -23.68
N LEU A 217 -53.03 10.97 -22.63
CA LEU A 217 -54.15 10.17 -22.15
C LEU A 217 -55.23 11.09 -21.59
N LYS A 218 -56.32 11.22 -22.33
CA LYS A 218 -57.50 11.95 -21.87
C LYS A 218 -58.27 11.07 -20.89
N ASP A 219 -58.83 11.67 -19.85
CA ASP A 219 -59.80 10.98 -19.02
C ASP A 219 -60.99 10.55 -19.89
N VAL A 220 -61.47 9.33 -19.73
CA VAL A 220 -62.75 8.91 -20.33
C VAL A 220 -63.84 9.68 -19.59
N SER A 221 -64.23 10.83 -20.12
CA SER A 221 -65.33 11.60 -19.55
C SER A 221 -66.60 10.74 -19.57
N SER A 222 -67.29 10.63 -18.44
CA SER A 222 -68.55 9.87 -18.29
C SER A 222 -69.65 10.28 -19.29
N ASN A 223 -69.47 11.40 -19.99
CA ASN A 223 -70.42 11.98 -20.94
C ASN A 223 -70.51 11.25 -22.29
N ASN A 224 -69.68 10.23 -22.57
CA ASN A 224 -69.72 9.46 -23.82
C ASN A 224 -70.01 7.97 -23.63
N LEU A 225 -70.36 7.53 -22.42
CA LEU A 225 -70.98 6.23 -22.22
C LEU A 225 -72.48 6.41 -22.50
N VAL A 226 -72.86 6.31 -23.78
CA VAL A 226 -74.27 6.10 -24.12
C VAL A 226 -74.63 4.69 -23.65
N PHE A 227 -75.01 4.56 -22.38
CA PHE A 227 -75.85 3.44 -21.98
C PHE A 227 -77.15 3.65 -22.75
N SER A 228 -77.33 2.94 -23.86
CA SER A 228 -78.64 2.90 -24.51
C SER A 228 -79.60 2.37 -23.46
N GLU A 229 -80.42 3.22 -22.85
CA GLU A 229 -81.55 2.74 -22.09
C GLU A 229 -82.37 1.90 -23.07
N HIS A 230 -82.35 0.58 -22.87
CA HIS A 230 -83.27 -0.29 -23.56
C HIS A 230 -84.66 0.14 -23.09
N SER A 231 -85.32 0.97 -23.88
CA SER A 231 -86.66 1.46 -23.59
C SER A 231 -87.60 0.26 -23.69
N ILE A 232 -87.77 -0.46 -22.57
CA ILE A 232 -88.72 -1.56 -22.45
C ILE A 232 -90.08 -0.95 -22.78
N ARG A 233 -90.68 -1.37 -23.88
CA ARG A 233 -92.02 -0.86 -24.23
C ARG A 233 -92.99 -1.42 -23.18
N PRO A 234 -94.03 -0.67 -22.78
CA PRO A 234 -95.03 -1.19 -21.87
C PRO A 234 -95.68 -2.51 -22.32
N SER A 235 -95.61 -2.85 -23.62
CA SER A 235 -96.02 -4.13 -24.20
C SER A 235 -95.20 -5.33 -23.74
N ASP A 236 -93.97 -5.11 -23.25
CA ASP A 236 -93.05 -6.18 -22.88
C ASP A 236 -93.24 -6.60 -21.41
N ARG A 237 -94.13 -5.92 -20.66
CA ARG A 237 -94.63 -6.39 -19.37
C ARG A 237 -95.75 -7.40 -19.63
N ASN A 238 -95.49 -8.68 -19.33
CA ASN A 238 -96.51 -9.74 -19.33
C ASN A 238 -97.72 -9.32 -18.46
N PRO A 239 -98.92 -9.10 -19.05
CA PRO A 239 -100.05 -8.56 -18.31
C PRO A 239 -100.85 -9.60 -17.51
N ASN A 240 -100.40 -10.86 -17.38
CA ASN A 240 -101.22 -11.89 -16.74
C ASN A 240 -100.45 -12.79 -15.76
N PRO A 241 -100.45 -12.49 -14.45
CA PRO A 241 -100.12 -13.49 -13.45
C PRO A 241 -101.26 -14.51 -13.40
N GLN A 242 -101.02 -15.72 -13.92
CA GLN A 242 -101.93 -16.86 -13.74
C GLN A 242 -102.16 -17.07 -12.23
N VAL A 243 -103.34 -16.72 -11.75
CA VAL A 243 -103.78 -17.05 -10.40
C VAL A 243 -104.08 -18.54 -10.39
N ILE A 244 -103.17 -19.32 -9.82
CA ILE A 244 -103.40 -20.73 -9.52
C ILE A 244 -104.31 -20.78 -8.28
N THR A 245 -105.55 -21.22 -8.46
CA THR A 245 -106.41 -21.68 -7.37
C THR A 245 -106.89 -23.10 -7.69
N GLN A 246 -106.86 -23.91 -6.64
CA GLN A 246 -106.91 -25.37 -6.55
C GLN A 246 -107.87 -26.11 -7.48
#